data_AF-A0A0E0NKM2-F1
#
_entry.id   AF-A0A0E0NKM2-F1
#
_cell.length_a   1.000
_cell.length_b   1.000
_cell.length_c   1.000
_cell.angle_alpha   90.00
_cell.angle_beta   90.00
_cell.angle_gamma   90.00
#
_symmetry.space_group_name_H-M   'P 1'
#
loop_
_entity.id
_entity.type
_entity.pdbx_description
1 polymer ?
#
loop_
_entity_poly.entity_id
_entity_poly.type
_entity_poly.pdbx_seq_one_letter_code
_entity_poly.pdbx_strand_id
1 'polypeptide(L)' 'MLRANREPKDYKGWVGASTEWETTFKLGKDKDGFLRKDTVRTVYDGSFFSKVASKKKGPSANQA' A
#
# COMPACT_ATOMS: atom_id res chain seq x y z
N MET A 1 2.36 -12.25 -5.52
CA MET A 1 0.98 -12.21 -4.99
C MET A 1 -0.08 -12.14 -6.08
N LEU A 2 -0.14 -11.08 -6.88
CA LEU A 2 -1.21 -10.83 -7.86
C LEU A 2 -1.52 -11.93 -8.88
N ARG A 3 -0.53 -12.77 -9.23
CA ARG A 3 -0.70 -13.89 -10.18
C ARG A 3 -0.67 -15.25 -9.49
N ALA A 4 0.09 -15.38 -8.40
CA ALA A 4 0.24 -16.63 -7.66
C ALA A 4 -1.02 -17.01 -6.86
N ASN A 5 -1.79 -16.02 -6.41
CA ASN A 5 -3.01 -16.22 -5.63
C ASN A 5 -4.29 -16.03 -6.47
N ARG A 6 -4.21 -16.12 -7.80
CA ARG A 6 -5.38 -15.95 -8.67
C ARG A 6 -6.27 -17.17 -8.63
N GLU A 7 -7.53 -16.97 -8.30
CA GLU A 7 -8.55 -17.96 -8.52
C GLU A 7 -8.96 -17.97 -10.02
N PRO A 8 -9.03 -19.14 -10.69
CA PRO A 8 -9.42 -19.21 -12.09
C PRO A 8 -10.81 -18.60 -12.34
N LYS A 9 -10.94 -17.79 -13.39
CA LYS A 9 -12.19 -17.12 -13.80
C LYS A 9 -12.74 -16.07 -12.81
N ASP A 10 -12.02 -15.74 -11.74
CA ASP A 10 -12.39 -14.64 -10.84
C ASP A 10 -11.88 -13.27 -11.35
N TYR A 11 -12.49 -12.79 -12.43
CA TYR A 11 -12.12 -11.51 -13.03
C TYR A 11 -12.30 -10.32 -12.07
N LYS A 12 -13.32 -10.38 -11.19
CA LYS A 12 -13.59 -9.32 -10.21
C LYS A 12 -12.49 -9.27 -9.15
N GLY A 13 -12.10 -10.40 -8.58
CA GLY A 13 -10.99 -10.46 -7.63
C GLY A 13 -9.66 -10.08 -8.28
N TRP A 14 -9.44 -10.40 -9.56
CA TRP A 14 -8.23 -9.96 -10.26
C TRP A 14 -8.15 -8.44 -10.42
N VAL A 15 -9.27 -7.80 -10.79
CA VAL A 15 -9.35 -6.34 -10.91
C VAL A 15 -9.20 -5.69 -9.54
N GLY A 16 -9.88 -6.22 -8.51
CA GLY A 16 -9.77 -5.74 -7.13
C GLY A 16 -8.34 -5.80 -6.62
N ALA A 17 -7.70 -6.97 -6.70
CA ALA A 17 -6.32 -7.14 -6.28
C ALA A 17 -5.36 -6.22 -7.05
N SER A 18 -5.56 -6.06 -8.36
CA SER A 18 -4.73 -5.15 -9.18
C SER A 18 -4.90 -3.70 -8.74
N THR A 19 -6.13 -3.28 -8.45
CA THR A 19 -6.46 -1.92 -7.98
C THR A 19 -5.88 -1.64 -6.60
N GLU A 20 -5.94 -2.61 -5.68
CA GLU A 20 -5.35 -2.50 -4.35
C GLU A 20 -3.83 -2.35 -4.42
N TRP A 21 -3.15 -3.16 -5.24
CA TRP A 21 -1.71 -3.06 -5.41
C TRP A 21 -1.27 -1.78 -6.13
N GLU A 22 -2.05 -1.31 -7.11
CA GLU A 22 -1.80 -0.03 -7.77
C GLU A 22 -1.95 1.14 -6.80
N THR A 23 -2.99 1.14 -5.97
CA THR A 23 -3.21 2.16 -4.93
C THR A 23 -2.09 2.15 -3.90
N THR A 24 -1.68 0.96 -3.45
CA THR A 24 -0.55 0.77 -2.53
C THR A 24 0.74 1.31 -3.12
N PHE A 25 1.00 1.05 -4.41
CA PHE A 25 2.18 1.58 -5.10
C PHE A 25 2.14 3.10 -5.19
N LYS A 26 1.00 3.69 -5.59
CA LYS A 26 0.84 5.16 -5.69
C LYS A 26 1.04 5.87 -4.36
N LEU A 27 0.59 5.27 -3.26
CA LEU A 27 0.72 5.84 -1.90
C LEU A 27 2.08 5.57 -1.26
N GLY A 28 2.72 4.45 -1.59
CA GLY A 28 3.92 3.96 -0.91
C GLY A 28 5.24 4.22 -1.64
N LYS A 29 5.19 4.57 -2.94
CA LYS A 29 6.40 4.87 -3.72
C LYS A 29 7.16 6.06 -3.15
N ASP A 30 8.49 6.00 -3.21
CA ASP A 30 9.34 7.12 -2.88
C ASP A 30 9.47 8.13 -4.04
N LYS A 31 10.32 9.14 -3.85
CA LYS A 31 10.52 10.25 -4.80
C LYS A 31 11.07 9.76 -6.13
N ASP A 32 11.82 8.67 -6.08
CA ASP A 32 12.48 8.03 -7.23
C ASP A 32 11.55 7.01 -7.91
N GLY A 33 10.32 6.85 -7.40
CA GLY A 33 9.31 5.96 -7.96
C GLY A 33 9.41 4.52 -7.52
N PHE A 34 10.23 4.21 -6.51
CA PHE A 34 10.43 2.84 -6.04
C PHE A 34 9.62 2.55 -4.78
N LEU A 35 9.08 1.32 -4.72
CA LEU A 35 8.44 0.80 -3.52
C LEU A 35 9.48 0.05 -2.69
N ARG A 36 9.93 0.66 -1.59
CA ARG A 36 10.98 0.13 -0.72
C ARG A 36 10.50 -1.12 0.02
N LYS A 37 11.41 -2.07 0.28
CA LYS A 37 11.10 -3.33 0.97
C LYS A 37 10.43 -3.11 2.33
N ASP A 38 10.87 -2.10 3.09
CA ASP A 38 10.27 -1.77 4.38
C ASP A 38 8.82 -1.33 4.24
N THR A 39 8.51 -0.52 3.22
CA THR A 39 7.14 -0.11 2.91
C THR A 39 6.27 -1.34 2.60
N VAL A 40 6.78 -2.28 1.79
CA VAL A 40 6.07 -3.53 1.49
C VAL A 40 5.86 -4.37 2.74
N ARG A 41 6.82 -4.41 3.67
CA ARG A 41 6.67 -5.10 4.96
C ARG A 41 5.51 -4.54 5.77
N THR A 42 5.29 -3.21 5.72
CA THR A 42 4.16 -2.58 6.41
C THR A 42 2.79 -2.90 5.81
N VAL A 43 2.75 -3.35 4.56
CA VAL A 43 1.51 -3.84 3.95
C VAL A 43 1.13 -5.18 4.57
N TYR A 44 2.12 -6.03 4.85
CA TYR A 44 1.92 -7.34 5.47
C TYR A 44 1.65 -7.28 6.97
N ASP A 45 2.23 -6.31 7.69
CA ASP A 45 1.97 -6.12 9.12
C ASP A 45 0.69 -5.31 9.41
N GLY A 46 -0.01 -4.84 8.36
CA GLY A 46 -1.26 -4.08 8.45
C GLY A 46 -1.10 -2.59 8.82
N SER A 47 0.12 -2.10 9.05
CA SER A 47 0.35 -0.72 9.49
C SER A 47 0.49 0.31 8.35
N PHE A 48 0.53 -0.13 7.09
CA PHE A 48 0.81 0.74 5.93
C PHE A 48 -0.13 1.94 5.82
N PHE A 49 -1.45 1.71 5.74
CA PHE A 49 -2.42 2.81 5.53
C PHE A 49 -2.46 3.78 6.72
N SER A 50 -2.30 3.26 7.94
CA SER A 50 -2.18 4.10 9.15
C SER A 50 -0.96 5.00 9.08
N LYS A 51 0.21 4.46 8.70
CA LYS A 51 1.45 5.26 8.52
C LYS A 51 1.30 6.30 7.41
N VAL A 52 0.67 5.97 6.30
CA VAL A 52 0.38 6.92 5.21
C VAL A 52 -0.57 8.02 5.68
N ALA A 53 -1.64 7.67 6.40
CA ALA A 53 -2.58 8.64 6.96
C ALA A 53 -1.91 9.59 7.96
N SER A 54 -1.06 9.07 8.85
CA SER A 54 -0.28 9.89 9.78
C SER A 54 0.69 10.84 9.07
N LYS A 55 1.37 10.39 8.00
CA LYS A 55 2.24 11.28 7.20
C LYS A 55 1.46 12.39 6.50
N LYS A 56 0.25 12.09 5.99
CA LYS A 56 -0.60 13.07 5.30
C LYS A 56 -1.23 14.10 6.24
N LYS A 57 -1.49 13.74 7.51
CA LYS A 57 -2.00 14.67 8.52
C LYS A 57 -0.99 15.75 8.93
N GLY A 58 0.27 15.68 8.46
CA GLY A 58 1.36 16.49 8.98
C GLY A 58 1.68 16.09 10.43
N PRO A 59 2.83 16.50 11.00
CA PRO A 59 3.01 16.39 12.44
C PRO A 59 1.83 17.11 13.10
N SER A 60 1.06 16.41 13.95
CA SER A 60 0.10 17.13 14.76
C SER A 60 0.89 18.17 15.54
N ALA A 61 0.52 19.45 15.36
CA ALA A 61 0.93 20.48 16.29
C ALA A 61 0.70 19.96 17.73
N ASN A 62 1.68 20.21 18.59
CA ASN A 62 1.77 19.86 20.01
C ASN A 62 2.58 18.59 20.32
N GLN A 63 3.90 18.74 20.25
CA GLN A 63 4.69 18.59 21.48
C GLN A 63 4.41 19.82 22.35
N ALA A 64 3.73 19.63 23.47
CA ALA A 64 3.66 20.53 24.61
C ALA A 64 3.62 19.66 25.86
#